data_AF-A0A939VV24-F1
#
_entry.id   AF-A0A939VV24-F1
#
_cell.length_a   1.000
_cell.length_b   1.000
_cell.length_c   1.000
_cell.angle_alpha   90.00
_cell.angle_beta   90.00
_cell.angle_gamma   90.00
#
_symmetry.space_group_name_H-M   'P 1'
#
loop_
_entity.id
_entity.type
_entity.pdbx_description
1 polymer ?
#
loop_
_entity_poly.entity_id
_entity_poly.type
_entity_poly.pdbx_seq_one_letter_code
_entity_poly.pdbx_strand_id
1 'polypeptide(L)'
;MAANLRYQRVLLKISGEALKGDREFGYDPAAVEAAVARIAEARELGVQIALVVGAGNIWRGGSAVGMDRVTADHMGMLGTVMNALR
;
A
#
# COMPACT_ATOMS: atom_id res chain seq x y z
N MET A 1 10.19 -5.94 28.62
CA MET A 1 9.57 -7.24 28.29
C MET A 1 8.84 -7.07 26.97
N ALA A 2 9.09 -7.92 25.98
CA ALA A 2 8.25 -7.91 24.77
C ALA A 2 6.81 -8.20 25.21
N ALA A 3 5.86 -7.37 24.78
CA ALA A 3 4.45 -7.61 25.05
C ALA A 3 4.09 -9.03 24.59
N ASN A 4 3.20 -9.73 25.31
CA ASN A 4 2.68 -11.02 24.86
C ASN A 4 1.74 -10.79 23.67
N LEU A 5 2.33 -10.56 22.49
CA LEU A 5 1.64 -10.25 21.26
C LEU A 5 0.98 -11.52 20.73
N ARG A 6 -0.33 -11.44 20.46
CA ARG A 6 -1.07 -12.53 19.81
C ARG A 6 -0.47 -12.94 18.47
N TYR A 7 0.05 -11.96 17.74
CA TYR A 7 0.70 -12.16 16.45
C TYR A 7 2.11 -11.56 16.48
N GLN A 8 3.11 -12.42 16.30
CA GLN A 8 4.52 -12.02 16.29
C GLN A 8 4.97 -11.56 14.89
N ARG A 9 4.32 -12.08 13.84
CA ARG A 9 4.59 -11.76 12.44
C ARG A 9 3.29 -11.63 11.66
N VAL A 10 3.18 -10.60 10.82
CA VAL A 10 2.01 -10.36 9.98
C VAL A 10 2.41 -9.97 8.56
N LEU A 11 1.54 -10.28 7.61
CA LEU A 11 1.54 -9.72 6.27
C LEU A 11 0.42 -8.69 6.19
N LEU A 12 0.77 -7.41 6.13
CA LEU A 12 -0.19 -6.31 6.09
C LEU A 12 -0.41 -5.89 4.63
N LYS A 13 -1.64 -6.08 4.15
CA LYS A 13 -2.05 -5.60 2.82
C LYS A 13 -2.68 -4.21 2.92
N ILE A 14 -2.14 -3.26 2.17
CA ILE A 14 -2.62 -1.89 2.07
C ILE A 14 -3.13 -1.66 0.65
N SER A 15 -4.30 -1.00 0.51
CA SER A 15 -4.75 -0.54 -0.80
C SER A 15 -3.96 0.69 -1.21
N GLY A 16 -3.53 0.79 -2.47
CA GLY A 16 -2.92 2.03 -2.99
C GLY A 16 -3.83 3.25 -2.80
N GLU A 17 -5.15 3.05 -2.86
CA GLU A 17 -6.17 4.05 -2.54
C GLU A 17 -6.00 4.72 -1.19
N ALA A 18 -5.53 3.98 -0.18
CA ALA A 18 -5.31 4.56 1.14
C ALA A 18 -4.18 5.61 1.14
N LEU A 19 -3.32 5.61 0.12
CA LEU A 19 -2.16 6.50 0.01
C LEU A 19 -2.48 7.81 -0.71
N LYS A 20 -3.59 7.90 -1.45
CA LYS A 20 -4.00 9.15 -2.13
C LYS A 20 -4.92 10.04 -1.29
N GLY A 21 -5.39 9.56 -0.13
CA GLY A 21 -6.35 10.28 0.70
C GLY A 21 -7.59 10.67 -0.11
N ASP A 22 -7.99 11.93 -0.01
CA ASP A 22 -9.15 12.49 -0.74
C ASP A 22 -8.81 12.89 -2.19
N ARG A 23 -7.55 12.74 -2.62
CA ARG A 23 -7.14 13.06 -4.00
C ARG A 23 -7.68 12.02 -4.96
N GLU A 24 -7.91 12.41 -6.20
CA GLU A 24 -8.35 11.47 -7.24
C GLU A 24 -7.22 10.53 -7.68
N PHE A 25 -5.96 11.01 -7.68
CA PHE A 25 -4.78 10.30 -8.17
C PHE A 25 -3.52 10.64 -7.36
N GLY A 26 -2.55 9.72 -7.35
CA GLY A 26 -1.20 9.95 -6.84
C GLY A 26 -1.06 9.69 -5.34
N TYR A 27 -0.52 10.65 -4.61
CA TYR A 27 -0.21 10.49 -3.19
C TYR A 27 -0.67 11.71 -2.42
N ASP A 28 -1.23 11.49 -1.25
CA ASP A 28 -1.44 12.53 -0.26
C ASP A 28 -0.44 12.33 0.90
N PRO A 29 0.51 13.27 1.11
CA PRO A 29 1.53 13.12 2.15
C PRO A 29 0.96 12.81 3.53
N ALA A 30 -0.15 13.45 3.90
CA ALA A 30 -0.79 13.22 5.20
C ALA A 30 -1.34 11.79 5.34
N ALA A 31 -1.95 11.25 4.28
CA ALA A 31 -2.46 9.88 4.28
C ALA A 31 -1.32 8.84 4.34
N VAL A 32 -0.22 9.09 3.62
CA VAL A 32 0.99 8.26 3.68
C VAL A 32 1.61 8.28 5.08
N GLU A 33 1.79 9.47 5.65
CA GLU A 33 2.36 9.64 7.00
C GLU A 33 1.51 8.95 8.07
N ALA A 34 0.19 9.10 8.01
CA ALA A 34 -0.72 8.42 8.92
C ALA A 34 -0.65 6.89 8.81
N ALA A 35 -0.49 6.34 7.59
CA ALA A 35 -0.32 4.90 7.39
C ALA A 35 1.01 4.41 7.95
N VAL A 36 2.10 5.15 7.69
CA VAL A 36 3.45 4.83 8.17
C VAL A 36 3.53 4.89 9.69
N ALA A 37 2.92 5.90 10.32
CA ALA A 37 2.91 6.06 11.78
C ALA A 37 2.32 4.83 12.48
N ARG A 38 1.18 4.31 11.99
CA ARG A 38 0.56 3.09 12.55
C ARG A 38 1.42 1.84 12.37
N ILE A 39 2.14 1.73 11.25
CA ILE A 39 3.07 0.62 11.01
C ILE A 39 4.27 0.74 11.95
N ALA A 40 4.78 1.95 12.17
CA ALA A 40 5.87 2.22 13.09
C ALA A 40 5.49 1.85 14.53
N GLU A 41 4.30 2.25 15.00
CA GLU A 41 3.78 1.87 16.32
C GLU A 41 3.73 0.34 16.50
N ALA A 42 3.21 -0.39 15.50
CA ALA A 42 3.15 -1.85 15.56
C ALA A 42 4.55 -2.49 15.56
N ARG A 43 5.50 -1.93 14.81
CA ARG A 43 6.91 -2.36 14.81
C ARG A 43 7.57 -2.11 16.16
N GLU A 44 7.32 -0.96 16.79
CA GLU A 44 7.86 -0.61 18.12
C GLU A 44 7.40 -1.57 19.22
N LEU A 45 6.19 -2.12 19.08
CA LEU A 45 5.70 -3.20 19.97
C LEU A 45 6.45 -4.54 19.77
N GLY A 46 7.25 -4.67 18.71
CA GLY A 46 8.04 -5.87 18.40
C GLY A 46 7.43 -6.78 17.33
N VAL A 47 6.38 -6.35 16.63
CA VAL A 47 5.78 -7.13 15.54
C VAL A 47 6.69 -7.12 14.31
N GLN A 48 6.90 -8.28 13.69
CA GLN A 48 7.55 -8.39 12.39
C GLN A 48 6.51 -8.19 11.27
N ILE A 49 6.71 -7.17 10.44
CA ILE A 49 5.71 -6.74 9.46
C ILE A 49 6.28 -6.89 8.05
N ALA A 50 5.59 -7.64 7.20
CA ALA A 50 5.76 -7.59 5.75
C ALA A 50 4.60 -6.79 5.14
N LEU A 51 4.87 -6.01 4.09
CA LEU A 51 3.88 -5.15 3.44
C LEU A 51 3.53 -5.66 2.04
N VAL A 52 2.23 -5.60 1.69
CA VAL A 52 1.75 -5.72 0.31
C VAL A 52 0.98 -4.45 -0.01
N VAL A 53 1.48 -3.65 -0.96
CA VAL A 53 0.86 -2.37 -1.32
C VAL A 53 0.28 -2.47 -2.72
N GLY A 54 -1.03 -2.32 -2.83
CA GLY A 54 -1.71 -2.24 -4.14
C GLY A 54 -1.44 -0.89 -4.83
N ALA A 55 -1.86 -0.74 -6.09
CA ALA A 55 -1.53 0.42 -6.91
C ALA A 55 -2.73 1.28 -7.38
N GLY A 56 -3.89 1.16 -6.72
CA GLY A 56 -5.13 1.84 -7.13
C GLY A 56 -5.01 3.36 -7.27
N ASN A 57 -4.10 3.96 -6.51
CA ASN A 57 -3.78 5.39 -6.59
C ASN A 57 -3.04 5.83 -7.86
N ILE A 58 -2.42 4.90 -8.58
CA ILE A 58 -1.66 5.17 -9.82
C ILE A 58 -2.32 4.50 -11.03
N TRP A 59 -2.95 3.34 -10.83
CA TRP A 59 -3.55 2.59 -11.91
C TRP A 59 -4.87 1.94 -11.47
N ARG A 60 -5.91 2.17 -12.25
CA ARG A 60 -7.24 1.56 -12.06
C ARG A 60 -7.67 0.90 -13.34
N GLY A 61 -8.32 -0.27 -13.23
CA GLY A 61 -8.82 -1.00 -14.39
C GLY A 61 -9.84 -0.21 -15.22
N GLY A 62 -10.53 0.78 -14.64
CA GLY A 62 -11.41 1.68 -15.38
C GLY A 62 -10.68 2.57 -16.40
N SER A 63 -9.37 2.79 -16.22
CA SER A 63 -8.51 3.52 -17.15
C SER A 63 -8.06 2.68 -18.35
N ALA A 64 -8.38 1.38 -18.36
CA ALA A 64 -7.91 0.42 -19.37
C ALA A 64 -8.88 0.26 -20.57
N VAL A 65 -9.77 1.22 -20.84
CA VAL A 65 -10.72 1.12 -21.96
C VAL A 65 -9.95 1.04 -23.28
N GLY A 66 -10.17 -0.05 -24.04
CA GLY A 66 -9.46 -0.32 -25.29
C GLY A 66 -8.06 -0.91 -25.12
N MET A 67 -7.63 -1.20 -23.89
CA MET A 67 -6.35 -1.85 -23.59
C MET A 67 -6.54 -3.36 -23.41
N ASP A 68 -5.56 -4.14 -23.86
CA ASP A 68 -5.46 -5.55 -23.53
C ASP A 68 -5.34 -5.76 -22.00
N ARG A 69 -6.03 -6.79 -21.48
CA ARG A 69 -6.11 -7.04 -20.04
C ARG A 69 -4.76 -7.32 -19.41
N VAL A 70 -3.89 -8.08 -20.08
CA VAL A 70 -2.57 -8.45 -19.57
C VAL A 70 -1.71 -7.19 -19.45
N THR A 71 -1.75 -6.33 -20.45
CA THR A 71 -1.05 -5.03 -20.43
C THR A 71 -1.55 -4.15 -19.28
N ALA A 72 -2.86 -4.09 -19.07
CA ALA A 72 -3.43 -3.36 -17.93
C ALA A 72 -2.98 -3.92 -16.58
N ASP A 73 -2.90 -5.24 -16.43
CA ASP A 73 -2.42 -5.86 -15.19
C ASP A 73 -0.91 -5.60 -14.97
N HIS A 74 -0.10 -5.59 -16.04
CA HIS A 74 1.32 -5.20 -15.97
C HIS A 74 1.50 -3.77 -15.46
N MET A 75 0.71 -2.82 -15.95
CA MET A 75 0.73 -1.43 -15.46
C MET A 75 0.37 -1.36 -13.97
N GLY A 76 -0.61 -2.15 -13.54
CA GLY A 76 -0.94 -2.29 -12.12
C GLY A 76 0.24 -2.80 -11.28
N MET A 77 0.94 -3.85 -11.75
CA MET A 77 2.10 -4.39 -11.06
C MET A 77 3.26 -3.38 -10.98
N LEU A 78 3.55 -2.63 -12.05
CA LEU A 78 4.53 -1.55 -12.00
C LEU A 78 4.13 -0.45 -11.01
N GLY A 79 2.84 -0.16 -10.91
CA GLY A 79 2.30 0.74 -9.90
C GLY A 79 2.59 0.29 -8.46
N THR A 80 2.60 -1.02 -8.20
CA THR A 80 2.93 -1.54 -6.85
C THR A 80 4.40 -1.32 -6.52
N VAL A 81 5.29 -1.46 -7.50
CA VAL A 81 6.72 -1.15 -7.36
C VAL A 81 6.93 0.34 -7.08
N MET A 82 6.21 1.22 -7.79
CA MET A 82 6.29 2.66 -7.55
C MET A 82 5.86 3.04 -6.12
N ASN A 83 4.77 2.44 -5.62
CA ASN A 83 4.34 2.66 -4.24
C ASN A 83 5.33 2.11 -3.20
N ALA A 84 6.08 1.05 -3.52
CA ALA A 84 7.05 0.46 -2.59
C ALA A 84 8.36 1.28 -2.49
N LEU A 85 8.71 2.05 -3.52
CA LEU A 85 9.94 2.85 -3.58
C LEU A 85 9.79 4.26 -2.98
N ARG A 86 8.56 4.68 -2.71
CA ARG A 86 8.24 6.04 -2.27
C ARG A 86 7.92 6.08 -0.80
#